data_AF-A0A257QGI9-F1
#
_entry.id   AF-A0A257QGI9-F1
#
_cell.length_a   1.000
_cell.length_b   1.000
_cell.length_c   1.000
_cell.angle_alpha   90.00
_cell.angle_beta   90.00
_cell.angle_gamma   90.00
#
_symmetry.space_group_name_H-M   'P 1'
#
loop_
_entity.id
_entity.type
_entity.pdbx_description
1 polymer ?
#
loop_
_entity_poly.entity_id
_entity_poly.type
_entity_poly.pdbx_seq_one_letter_code
_entity_poly.pdbx_strand_id
1 'polypeptide(L)'
;MTLEKGHRNWRLEDVDFNAIRREMVSSDERLFYLLASASFVEILSELYTENLIAHYQENRDATLWLKETWQREEVQHGRSFKAYVQSVWPEFDWE
;
A
#
# COMPACT_ATOMS: atom_id res chain seq x y z
N MET A 1 20.52 -2.49 -26.02
CA MET A 1 19.13 -2.79 -25.63
C MET A 1 19.21 -3.92 -24.62
N THR A 2 19.20 -3.59 -23.34
CA THR A 2 19.26 -4.57 -22.26
C THR A 2 18.27 -4.10 -21.22
N LEU A 3 17.02 -4.58 -21.33
CA LEU A 3 16.02 -4.36 -20.30
C LEU A 3 16.50 -5.13 -19.07
N GLU A 4 16.84 -4.38 -18.01
CA GLU A 4 17.36 -4.91 -16.76
C GLU A 4 16.40 -5.91 -16.12
N LYS A 5 16.98 -6.82 -15.33
CA LYS A 5 16.32 -7.86 -14.51
C LYS A 5 14.98 -7.35 -13.96
N GLY A 6 13.88 -7.95 -14.39
CA GLY A 6 12.55 -7.65 -13.87
C GLY A 6 12.56 -7.79 -12.35
N HIS A 7 12.39 -6.66 -11.65
CA HIS A 7 12.09 -6.67 -10.23
C HIS A 7 10.77 -7.43 -10.09
N ARG A 8 10.78 -8.60 -9.46
CA ARG A 8 9.53 -9.31 -9.19
C ARG A 8 8.76 -8.42 -8.20
N ASN A 9 7.67 -7.82 -8.66
CA ASN A 9 6.80 -7.06 -7.78
C ASN A 9 6.29 -8.02 -6.70
N TRP A 10 6.55 -7.67 -5.45
CA TRP A 10 6.07 -8.40 -4.30
C TRP A 10 4.54 -8.35 -4.27
N ARG A 11 3.94 -9.30 -3.57
CA ARG A 11 2.50 -9.37 -3.34
C ARG A 11 2.22 -9.45 -1.86
N LEU A 12 0.98 -9.11 -1.47
CA LEU A 12 0.57 -9.21 -0.08
C LEU A 12 0.78 -10.62 0.49
N GLU A 13 0.59 -11.64 -0.34
CA GLU A 13 0.83 -13.05 -0.01
C GLU A 13 2.31 -13.39 0.30
N ASP A 14 3.25 -12.55 -0.13
CA ASP A 14 4.69 -12.74 0.13
C ASP A 14 5.07 -12.28 1.56
N VAL A 15 4.17 -11.59 2.28
CA VAL A 15 4.41 -11.06 3.63
C VAL A 15 3.86 -12.02 4.69
N ASP A 16 4.74 -12.57 5.52
CA ASP A 16 4.35 -13.41 6.66
C ASP A 16 3.97 -12.56 7.88
N PHE A 17 2.70 -12.19 7.97
CA PHE A 17 2.16 -11.46 9.12
C PHE A 17 2.13 -12.29 10.41
N ASN A 18 2.21 -13.63 10.35
CA ASN A 18 2.27 -14.48 11.54
C ASN A 18 3.63 -14.41 12.24
N ALA A 19 4.68 -14.00 11.51
CA ALA A 19 6.02 -13.81 12.07
C ALA A 19 6.17 -12.53 12.91
N ILE A 20 5.13 -11.70 13.01
CA ILE A 20 5.17 -10.45 13.79
C ILE A 20 5.24 -10.75 15.29
N ARG A 21 6.30 -10.25 15.94
CA ARG A 21 6.44 -10.24 17.40
C ARG A 21 5.58 -9.13 18.01
N ARG A 22 4.29 -9.41 18.23
CA ARG A 22 3.31 -8.43 18.71
C ARG A 22 3.74 -7.76 20.02
N GLU A 23 4.32 -8.52 20.93
CA GLU A 23 4.80 -8.06 22.25
C GLU A 23 5.83 -6.94 22.18
N MET A 24 6.52 -6.78 21.04
CA MET A 24 7.52 -5.73 20.83
C MET A 24 6.92 -4.39 20.37
N VAL A 25 5.68 -4.40 19.87
CA VAL A 25 5.11 -3.27 19.12
C VAL A 25 3.70 -2.88 19.54
N SER A 26 2.95 -3.75 20.22
CA SER A 26 1.53 -3.53 20.51
C SER A 26 1.27 -2.35 21.45
N SER A 27 2.28 -1.87 22.19
CA SER A 27 2.19 -0.68 23.03
C SER A 27 2.60 0.63 22.33
N ASP A 28 3.10 0.59 21.09
CA ASP A 28 3.45 1.81 20.36
C ASP A 28 2.24 2.37 19.59
N GLU A 29 1.48 3.23 20.27
CA GLU A 29 0.32 3.91 19.70
C GLU A 29 0.68 4.80 18.50
N ARG A 30 1.90 5.35 18.43
CA ARG A 30 2.30 6.18 17.29
C ARG A 30 2.46 5.33 16.04
N LEU A 31 3.03 4.14 16.18
CA LEU A 31 3.14 3.19 15.08
C LEU A 31 1.75 2.76 14.60
N PHE A 32 0.82 2.50 15.53
CA PHE A 32 -0.57 2.24 15.20
C PHE A 32 -1.17 3.37 14.35
N TYR A 33 -1.15 4.62 14.85
CA TYR A 33 -1.75 5.74 14.13
C TYR A 33 -1.08 6.02 12.80
N LEU A 34 0.25 5.89 12.71
CA LEU A 34 1.00 6.07 11.48
C LEU A 34 0.54 5.06 10.42
N LEU A 35 0.54 3.77 10.76
CA LEU A 35 0.20 2.71 9.80
C LEU A 35 -1.29 2.71 9.45
N ALA A 36 -2.17 2.95 10.43
CA ALA A 36 -3.60 3.07 10.17
C ALA A 36 -3.88 4.25 9.22
N SER A 37 -3.32 5.43 9.51
CA SER A 37 -3.52 6.61 8.67
C SER A 37 -2.92 6.43 7.27
N ALA A 38 -1.71 5.89 7.17
CA ALA A 38 -1.07 5.59 5.88
C ALA A 38 -1.91 4.61 5.06
N SER A 39 -2.47 3.57 5.69
CA SER A 39 -3.32 2.61 4.99
C SER A 39 -4.52 3.26 4.30
N PHE A 40 -5.15 4.25 4.94
CA PHE A 40 -6.28 4.97 4.34
C PHE A 40 -5.82 5.84 3.18
N VAL A 41 -4.73 6.59 3.34
CA VAL A 41 -4.21 7.46 2.27
C VAL A 41 -3.81 6.66 1.03
N GLU A 42 -3.16 5.52 1.23
CA GLU A 42 -2.69 4.63 0.17
C GLU A 42 -3.85 3.88 -0.51
N ILE A 43 -4.82 3.36 0.25
CA ILE A 43 -6.01 2.70 -0.34
C ILE A 43 -6.85 3.70 -1.14
N LEU A 44 -6.98 4.94 -0.67
CA LEU A 44 -7.72 5.98 -1.37
C LEU A 44 -7.00 6.52 -2.61
N SER A 45 -5.79 6.05 -2.92
CA SER A 45 -5.14 6.29 -4.23
C SER A 45 -6.03 5.96 -5.40
N GLU A 46 -6.91 4.97 -5.25
CA GLU A 46 -7.94 4.66 -6.24
C GLU A 46 -8.82 5.88 -6.58
N LEU A 47 -9.17 6.72 -5.61
CA LEU A 47 -10.00 7.91 -5.84
C LEU A 47 -9.23 9.06 -6.50
N TYR A 48 -7.95 9.23 -6.20
CA TYR A 48 -7.17 10.36 -6.73
C TYR A 48 -6.26 10.01 -7.91
N THR A 49 -6.19 8.75 -8.33
CA THR A 49 -5.50 8.34 -9.56
C THR A 49 -6.06 9.09 -10.77
N GLU A 50 -7.36 9.34 -10.82
CA GLU A 50 -8.00 10.10 -11.90
C GLU A 50 -7.47 11.54 -11.98
N ASN A 51 -7.22 12.18 -10.83
CA ASN A 51 -6.64 13.52 -10.79
C ASN A 51 -5.21 13.53 -11.35
N LEU A 52 -4.42 12.49 -11.04
CA LEU A 52 -3.07 12.35 -11.57
C LEU A 52 -3.08 12.08 -13.08
N ILE A 53 -3.99 11.23 -13.56
CA ILE A 53 -4.16 10.96 -14.99
C ILE A 53 -4.55 12.24 -15.74
N ALA A 54 -5.49 13.02 -15.20
CA ALA A 54 -5.90 14.29 -15.78
C ALA A 54 -4.74 15.31 -15.82
N HIS A 55 -3.95 15.38 -14.74
CA HIS A 55 -2.78 16.27 -14.68
C HIS A 55 -1.72 15.91 -15.73
N TYR A 56 -1.47 14.62 -15.95
CA TYR A 56 -0.47 14.11 -16.89
C TYR A 56 -1.04 13.75 -18.27
N GLN A 57 -2.20 14.27 -18.65
CA GLN A 57 -2.93 13.85 -19.87
C GLN A 57 -2.12 13.93 -21.18
N GLU A 58 -1.12 14.81 -21.26
CA GLU A 58 -0.24 14.95 -22.44
C GLU A 58 0.88 13.89 -22.48
N ASN A 59 1.11 13.18 -21.38
CA ASN A 59 2.09 12.12 -21.26
C ASN A 59 1.40 10.75 -21.24
N ARG A 60 1.29 10.15 -22.43
CA ARG A 60 0.65 8.84 -22.63
C ARG A 60 1.31 7.73 -21.80
N ASP A 61 2.63 7.71 -21.70
CA ASP A 61 3.35 6.66 -20.97
C ASP A 61 3.08 6.77 -19.46
N ALA A 62 3.08 8.00 -18.92
CA ALA A 62 2.75 8.24 -17.52
C ALA A 62 1.31 7.87 -17.19
N THR A 63 0.34 8.26 -18.02
CA THR A 63 -1.08 7.92 -17.78
C THR A 63 -1.36 6.42 -17.85
N LEU A 64 -0.71 5.70 -18.77
CA LEU A 64 -0.78 4.24 -18.83
C LEU A 64 -0.16 3.59 -17.59
N TRP A 65 1.04 4.04 -17.18
CA TRP A 65 1.69 3.52 -15.97
C TRP A 65 0.89 3.80 -14.69
N LEU A 66 0.30 5.00 -14.56
CA LEU A 66 -0.56 5.35 -13.44
C LEU A 66 -1.75 4.39 -13.30
N LYS A 67 -2.40 4.10 -14.43
CA LYS A 67 -3.60 3.26 -14.51
C LYS A 67 -3.28 1.76 -14.35
N GLU A 68 -2.19 1.30 -14.97
CA GLU A 68 -1.89 -0.12 -15.06
C GLU A 68 -0.91 -0.60 -13.98
N THR A 69 -0.15 0.27 -13.34
CA THR A 69 0.88 -0.17 -12.39
C THR A 69 0.73 0.53 -11.07
N TRP A 70 0.96 1.85 -11.05
CA TRP A 70 1.08 2.62 -9.81
C TRP A 70 -0.17 2.50 -8.91
N GLN A 71 -1.38 2.68 -9.45
CA GLN A 71 -2.61 2.58 -8.65
C GLN A 71 -2.72 1.23 -7.93
N ARG A 72 -2.36 0.13 -8.63
CA ARG A 72 -2.44 -1.22 -8.04
C ARG A 72 -1.40 -1.42 -6.95
N GLU A 73 -0.22 -0.83 -7.11
CA GLU A 73 0.87 -0.89 -6.14
C GLU A 73 0.53 -0.10 -4.87
N GLU A 74 0.01 1.13 -4.99
CA GLU A 74 -0.41 1.95 -3.84
C GLU A 74 -1.55 1.29 -3.04
N VAL A 75 -2.56 0.75 -3.74
CA VAL A 75 -3.62 -0.02 -3.06
C VAL A 75 -3.05 -1.26 -2.36
N GLN A 76 -2.05 -1.93 -2.94
CA GLN A 76 -1.37 -3.05 -2.30
C GLN A 76 -0.60 -2.61 -1.04
N HIS A 77 0.10 -1.47 -1.10
CA HIS A 77 0.79 -0.89 0.06
C HIS A 77 -0.19 -0.64 1.19
N GLY A 78 -1.29 0.06 0.91
CA GLY A 78 -2.31 0.35 1.92
C GLY A 78 -2.96 -0.89 2.50
N ARG A 79 -3.23 -1.92 1.68
CA ARG A 79 -3.71 -3.23 2.18
C ARG A 79 -2.70 -3.94 3.07
N SER A 80 -1.41 -3.79 2.80
CA SER A 80 -0.36 -4.37 3.66
C SER A 80 -0.28 -3.68 5.02
N PHE A 81 -0.44 -2.36 5.07
CA PHE A 81 -0.52 -1.63 6.34
C PHE A 81 -1.77 -2.00 7.12
N LYS A 82 -2.93 -2.11 6.46
CA LYS A 82 -4.17 -2.63 7.07
C LYS A 82 -3.95 -4.01 7.69
N ALA A 83 -3.39 -4.95 6.93
CA ALA A 83 -3.14 -6.31 7.40
C ALA A 83 -2.17 -6.34 8.59
N TYR A 84 -1.14 -5.49 8.58
CA TYR A 84 -0.22 -5.34 9.71
C TYR A 84 -0.97 -4.84 10.95
N VAL A 85 -1.78 -3.78 10.83
CA VAL A 85 -2.53 -3.23 11.97
C VAL A 85 -3.50 -4.26 12.54
N GLN A 86 -4.25 -4.96 11.69
CA GLN A 86 -5.16 -6.03 12.13
C GLN A 86 -4.42 -7.19 12.80
N SER A 87 -3.17 -7.46 12.42
CA SER A 87 -2.34 -8.51 13.04
C SER A 87 -1.81 -8.09 14.41
N VAL A 88 -1.45 -6.81 14.59
CA VAL A 88 -0.87 -6.32 15.86
C VAL A 88 -1.93 -5.86 16.85
N TRP A 89 -2.98 -5.19 16.39
CA TRP A 89 -4.08 -4.63 17.18
C TRP A 89 -5.44 -5.16 16.68
N PRO A 90 -5.75 -6.46 16.90
CA PRO A 90 -6.98 -7.09 16.42
C PRO A 90 -8.26 -6.53 17.08
N GLU A 91 -8.11 -5.82 18.20
CA GLU A 91 -9.20 -5.14 18.90
C GLU A 91 -9.64 -3.83 18.23
N PHE A 92 -8.87 -3.31 17.28
CA PHE A 92 -9.27 -2.14 16.50
C PHE A 92 -10.31 -2.54 15.45
N ASP A 93 -11.51 -1.96 15.56
CA ASP A 93 -12.58 -2.17 14.60
C ASP A 93 -12.30 -1.41 13.32
N TRP A 94 -12.11 -2.15 12.22
CA TRP A 94 -11.73 -1.59 10.92
C TRP A 94 -12.95 -1.35 10.02
N GLU A 95 -14.12 -1.93 10.33
CA GLU A 95 -15.32 -1.82 9.49
C GLU A 95 -16.19 -0.60 9.82
#